data_AF-A0A4R2FMC2-F1
#
_entry.id   AF-A0A4R2FMC2-F1
#
_cell.length_a   1.000
_cell.length_b   1.000
_cell.length_c   1.000
_cell.angle_alpha   90.00
_cell.angle_beta   90.00
_cell.angle_gamma   90.00
#
_symmetry.space_group_name_H-M   'P 1'
#
loop_
_entity.id
_entity.type
_entity.pdbx_description
1 polymer ?
#
loop_
_entity_poly.entity_id
_entity_poly.type
_entity_poly.pdbx_seq_one_letter_code
_entity_poly.pdbx_strand_id
1 'polypeptide(L)'
;MGRFLTGVILGLLLLYCGKAAATLETIAHQALPEAPMVLSYATQPVNHFNKTLAQAQQQQVAWSHDPKLISQQYAGASFELVKSKEYQGQVITYSVRPPKLGHPQLLLILALDKKAGNWELHKARLSWRCSKDDFFSTKHCKTNAIDSTEP
;
A
#
# COMPACT_ATOMS: atom_id res chain seq x y z
N MET A 1 -40.78 -30.77 -48.86
CA MET A 1 -41.10 -29.45 -49.47
C MET A 1 -42.26 -28.85 -48.72
N GLY A 2 -42.25 -27.53 -48.49
CA GLY A 2 -43.40 -26.79 -47.93
C GLY A 2 -43.07 -25.93 -46.71
N ARG A 3 -42.35 -24.82 -46.93
CA ARG A 3 -42.34 -23.65 -46.02
C ARG A 3 -43.66 -22.91 -46.18
N PHE A 4 -44.19 -22.29 -45.12
CA PHE A 4 -44.84 -20.98 -45.22
C PHE A 4 -44.76 -20.24 -43.87
N LEU A 5 -44.02 -19.11 -43.89
CA LEU A 5 -44.12 -18.04 -42.91
C LEU A 5 -45.42 -17.26 -43.18
N THR A 6 -46.06 -16.70 -42.16
CA THR A 6 -46.46 -15.27 -42.07
C THR A 6 -47.32 -15.05 -40.81
N GLY A 7 -47.19 -13.88 -40.18
CA GLY A 7 -48.21 -13.39 -39.25
C GLY A 7 -47.69 -12.63 -38.04
N VAL A 8 -47.19 -11.42 -38.25
CA VAL A 8 -47.05 -10.40 -37.19
C VAL A 8 -48.42 -9.73 -37.02
N ILE A 9 -49.02 -9.76 -35.82
CA ILE A 9 -50.00 -8.73 -35.41
C ILE A 9 -49.77 -8.34 -33.94
N LEU A 10 -49.64 -7.03 -33.79
CA LEU A 10 -49.46 -6.20 -32.61
C LEU A 10 -50.75 -6.17 -31.76
N GLY A 11 -50.65 -6.28 -30.44
CA GLY A 11 -51.78 -6.10 -29.52
C GLY A 11 -51.29 -5.49 -28.20
N LEU A 12 -51.54 -4.20 -28.03
CA LEU A 12 -51.16 -3.37 -26.88
C LEU A 12 -52.17 -3.52 -25.72
N LEU A 13 -51.67 -3.21 -24.50
CA LEU A 13 -52.38 -2.82 -23.28
C LEU A 13 -53.09 -3.92 -22.46
N LEU A 14 -52.62 -4.14 -21.23
CA LEU A 14 -53.21 -3.50 -20.05
C LEU A 14 -52.31 -3.67 -18.82
N LEU A 15 -52.17 -2.56 -18.09
CA LEU A 15 -51.55 -2.43 -16.77
C LEU A 15 -52.17 -3.42 -15.78
N TYR A 16 -51.35 -4.13 -15.01
CA TYR A 16 -51.69 -4.43 -13.62
C TYR A 16 -50.51 -4.11 -12.70
N CYS A 17 -50.79 -3.14 -11.84
CA CYS A 17 -49.99 -2.69 -10.72
C CYS A 17 -50.13 -3.72 -9.59
N GLY A 18 -49.01 -4.26 -9.11
CA GLY A 18 -48.95 -5.11 -7.93
C GLY A 18 -47.59 -4.97 -7.27
N LYS A 19 -47.56 -4.29 -6.12
CA LYS A 19 -46.38 -3.96 -5.32
C LYS A 19 -46.00 -5.08 -4.35
N ALA A 20 -44.70 -5.10 -4.03
CA ALA A 20 -44.01 -5.71 -2.85
C ALA A 20 -43.86 -7.25 -2.87
N ALA A 21 -42.76 -7.87 -2.45
CA ALA A 21 -41.68 -7.49 -1.53
C ALA A 21 -40.35 -8.19 -1.97
N ALA A 22 -39.19 -7.52 -1.96
CA ALA A 22 -38.10 -7.66 -0.96
C ALA A 22 -37.67 -9.13 -0.69
N THR A 23 -36.42 -9.59 -0.76
CA THR A 23 -35.09 -8.95 -0.81
C THR A 23 -34.08 -10.06 -1.14
N LEU A 24 -33.20 -9.85 -2.14
CA LEU A 24 -32.02 -10.69 -2.35
C LEU A 24 -30.82 -9.96 -1.73
N GLU A 25 -30.46 -10.31 -0.50
CA GLU A 25 -29.27 -9.76 0.15
C GLU A 25 -28.03 -10.53 -0.29
N THR A 26 -27.46 -10.16 -1.44
CA THR A 26 -26.07 -10.45 -1.75
C THR A 26 -25.23 -9.47 -0.95
N ILE A 27 -24.71 -9.90 0.21
CA ILE A 27 -23.71 -9.12 0.95
C ILE A 27 -22.38 -9.21 0.18
N ALA A 28 -22.24 -8.33 -0.81
CA ALA A 28 -20.96 -8.02 -1.40
C ALA A 28 -20.09 -7.42 -0.30
N HIS A 29 -19.08 -8.16 0.15
CA HIS A 29 -17.98 -7.62 0.96
C HIS A 29 -17.34 -6.49 0.16
N GLN A 30 -17.72 -5.26 0.47
CA GLN A 30 -17.05 -4.07 -0.04
C GLN A 30 -15.65 -4.05 0.58
N ALA A 31 -14.66 -4.57 -0.15
CA ALA A 31 -13.28 -4.23 0.10
C ALA A 31 -13.17 -2.72 -0.04
N LEU A 32 -13.00 -2.02 1.08
CA LEU A 32 -12.74 -0.59 1.08
C LEU A 32 -11.58 -0.32 0.12
N PRO A 33 -11.69 0.67 -0.79
CA PRO A 33 -10.58 1.02 -1.65
C PRO A 33 -9.39 1.37 -0.76
N GLU A 34 -8.31 0.60 -0.86
CA GLU A 34 -7.04 0.85 -0.17
C GLU A 34 -6.67 2.30 -0.51
N ALA A 35 -6.84 3.22 0.45
CA ALA A 35 -6.64 4.65 0.21
C ALA A 35 -5.26 4.84 -0.44
N PRO A 36 -5.13 5.64 -1.51
CA PRO A 36 -3.87 5.75 -2.22
C PRO A 36 -2.82 6.27 -1.25
N MET A 37 -1.94 5.40 -0.79
CA MET A 37 -0.75 5.82 -0.05
C MET A 37 -0.01 6.75 -1.01
N VAL A 38 0.12 8.02 -0.62
CA VAL A 38 0.89 8.98 -1.38
C VAL A 38 2.36 8.67 -1.06
N LEU A 39 3.18 8.63 -2.10
CA LEU A 39 4.43 7.89 -2.09
C LEU A 39 5.62 8.83 -2.44
N SER A 40 6.33 9.36 -1.43
CA SER A 40 7.47 10.28 -1.63
C SER A 40 8.76 9.49 -1.77
N TYR A 41 9.63 9.87 -2.71
CA TYR A 41 10.84 9.11 -3.07
C TYR A 41 12.09 9.60 -2.33
N ALA A 42 13.01 8.68 -2.04
CA ALA A 42 14.42 9.00 -1.88
C ALA A 42 15.25 8.05 -2.78
N THR A 43 15.80 8.55 -3.88
CA THR A 43 16.53 7.74 -4.88
C THR A 43 17.99 7.46 -4.48
N GLN A 44 18.69 8.41 -3.84
CA GLN A 44 20.09 8.23 -3.44
C GLN A 44 20.32 7.18 -2.33
N PRO A 45 19.49 7.11 -1.26
CA PRO A 45 19.67 6.10 -0.22
C PRO A 45 19.52 4.67 -0.72
N VAL A 46 18.65 4.45 -1.72
CA VAL A 46 18.42 3.12 -2.32
C VAL A 46 19.67 2.60 -3.03
N ASN A 47 20.29 3.42 -3.87
CA ASN A 47 21.48 3.01 -4.63
C ASN A 47 22.67 2.69 -3.72
N HIS A 48 22.90 3.50 -2.69
CA HIS A 48 23.96 3.23 -1.72
C HIS A 48 23.70 1.91 -0.98
N PHE A 49 22.47 1.72 -0.49
CA PHE A 49 22.11 0.49 0.21
C PHE A 49 22.24 -0.75 -0.67
N ASN A 50 21.82 -0.69 -1.94
CA ASN A 50 21.93 -1.83 -2.85
C ASN A 50 23.38 -2.29 -3.07
N LYS A 51 24.36 -1.38 -3.01
CA LYS A 51 25.78 -1.77 -3.03
C LYS A 51 26.16 -2.59 -1.79
N THR A 52 25.75 -2.14 -0.61
CA THR A 52 25.97 -2.87 0.66
C THR A 52 25.23 -4.21 0.66
N LEU A 53 23.98 -4.25 0.19
CA LEU A 53 23.19 -5.47 0.08
C LEU A 53 23.82 -6.48 -0.87
N ALA A 54 24.32 -6.04 -2.03
CA ALA A 54 25.02 -6.91 -2.98
C ALA A 54 26.28 -7.52 -2.34
N GLN A 55 27.07 -6.73 -1.63
CA GLN A 55 28.25 -7.23 -0.90
C GLN A 55 27.86 -8.23 0.19
N ALA A 56 26.81 -7.94 0.97
CA ALA A 56 26.34 -8.84 2.03
C ALA A 56 25.81 -10.17 1.48
N GLN A 57 25.11 -10.16 0.34
CA GLN A 57 24.65 -11.38 -0.34
C GLN A 57 25.82 -12.20 -0.89
N GLN A 58 26.81 -11.55 -1.49
CA GLN A 58 28.05 -12.23 -1.93
C GLN A 58 28.79 -12.89 -0.76
N GLN A 59 28.80 -12.23 0.40
CA GLN A 59 29.38 -12.75 1.64
C GLN A 59 28.46 -13.74 2.38
N GLN A 60 27.31 -14.08 1.81
CA GLN A 60 26.34 -15.02 2.41
C GLN A 60 25.85 -14.58 3.81
N VAL A 61 25.81 -13.27 4.08
CA VAL A 61 25.37 -12.75 5.37
C VAL A 61 23.87 -13.01 5.55
N ALA A 62 23.48 -13.59 6.69
CA ALA A 62 22.12 -14.09 6.91
C ALA A 62 21.01 -13.04 6.67
N TRP A 63 21.18 -11.81 7.17
CA TRP A 63 20.15 -10.76 7.01
C TRP A 63 19.89 -10.38 5.55
N SER A 64 20.84 -10.65 4.65
CA SER A 64 20.81 -10.18 3.27
C SER A 64 19.98 -11.05 2.32
N HIS A 65 19.42 -12.17 2.79
CA HIS A 65 18.65 -13.12 1.98
C HIS A 65 17.15 -13.17 2.32
N ASP A 66 16.76 -12.55 3.44
CA ASP A 66 15.36 -12.44 3.85
C ASP A 66 14.86 -11.00 3.62
N PRO A 67 13.81 -10.79 2.82
CA PRO A 67 13.34 -9.44 2.47
C PRO A 67 12.82 -8.63 3.66
N LYS A 68 12.35 -9.28 4.74
CA LYS A 68 11.96 -8.61 5.99
C LYS A 68 13.20 -8.14 6.74
N LEU A 69 14.24 -8.97 6.84
CA LEU A 69 15.50 -8.59 7.48
C LEU A 69 16.24 -7.50 6.69
N ILE A 70 16.26 -7.58 5.36
CA ILE A 70 16.79 -6.51 4.49
C ILE A 70 16.04 -5.20 4.76
N SER A 71 14.70 -5.27 4.85
CA SER A 71 13.88 -4.09 5.13
C SER A 71 14.20 -3.47 6.49
N GLN A 72 14.38 -4.30 7.53
CA GLN A 72 14.77 -3.84 8.85
C GLN A 72 16.19 -3.23 8.85
N GLN A 73 17.14 -3.82 8.11
CA GLN A 73 18.49 -3.29 7.96
C GLN A 73 18.50 -1.92 7.27
N TYR A 74 17.66 -1.73 6.24
CA TYR A 74 17.51 -0.44 5.57
C TYR A 74 16.84 0.61 6.47
N ALA A 75 15.77 0.22 7.17
CA ALA A 75 14.98 1.13 7.98
C ALA A 75 15.71 1.59 9.25
N GLY A 76 16.56 0.74 9.81
CA GLY A 76 17.28 0.97 11.06
C GLY A 76 16.39 0.85 12.30
N ALA A 77 17.02 0.86 13.48
CA ALA A 77 16.38 0.51 14.76
C ALA A 77 15.23 1.44 15.21
N SER A 78 15.06 2.60 14.57
CA SER A 78 13.95 3.51 14.90
C SER A 78 12.62 3.11 14.27
N PHE A 79 12.62 2.17 13.33
CA PHE A 79 11.43 1.70 12.64
C PHE A 79 11.11 0.26 13.03
N GLU A 80 9.83 0.00 13.25
CA GLU A 80 9.29 -1.33 13.50
C GLU A 80 8.62 -1.85 12.22
N LEU A 81 8.97 -3.07 11.79
CA LEU A 81 8.30 -3.72 10.66
C LEU A 81 6.90 -4.18 11.08
N VAL A 82 5.86 -3.54 10.54
CA VAL A 82 4.47 -3.82 10.92
C VAL A 82 3.73 -4.71 9.92
N LYS A 83 4.17 -4.73 8.65
CA LYS A 83 3.54 -5.55 7.61
C LYS A 83 4.52 -5.89 6.49
N SER A 84 4.36 -7.07 5.91
CA SER A 84 5.03 -7.49 4.68
C SER A 84 4.00 -8.21 3.80
N LYS A 85 3.96 -7.89 2.50
CA LYS A 85 3.09 -8.55 1.53
C LYS A 85 3.84 -8.81 0.23
N GLU A 86 3.56 -9.94 -0.40
CA GLU A 86 3.99 -10.17 -1.78
C GLU A 86 2.99 -9.52 -2.73
N TYR A 87 3.48 -8.83 -3.74
CA TYR A 87 2.66 -8.16 -4.74
C TYR A 87 3.40 -8.05 -6.07
N GLN A 88 2.84 -8.64 -7.13
CA GLN A 88 3.40 -8.58 -8.49
C GLN A 88 4.89 -9.01 -8.57
N GLY A 89 5.26 -10.08 -7.85
CA GLY A 89 6.65 -10.57 -7.82
C GLY A 89 7.62 -9.73 -6.99
N GLN A 90 7.12 -8.72 -6.28
CA GLN A 90 7.88 -7.93 -5.32
C GLN A 90 7.47 -8.26 -3.89
N VAL A 91 8.38 -8.04 -2.94
CA VAL A 91 8.05 -8.00 -1.52
C VAL A 91 7.92 -6.55 -1.09
N ILE A 92 6.72 -6.17 -0.66
CA ILE A 92 6.42 -4.84 -0.14
C ILE A 92 6.42 -4.91 1.38
N THR A 93 7.25 -4.09 2.02
CA THR A 93 7.30 -3.99 3.48
C THR A 93 6.86 -2.61 3.95
N TYR A 94 6.23 -2.59 5.12
CA TYR A 94 5.72 -1.40 5.79
C TYR A 94 6.36 -1.34 7.17
N SER A 95 7.15 -0.31 7.41
CA SER A 95 7.79 -0.09 8.71
C SER A 95 7.37 1.26 9.28
N VAL A 96 7.06 1.31 10.57
CA VAL A 96 6.56 2.51 11.24
C VAL A 96 7.57 2.96 12.28
N ARG A 97 7.90 4.26 12.26
CA ARG A 97 8.53 4.91 13.41
C ARG A 97 7.44 5.57 14.22
N PRO A 98 7.19 5.16 15.48
CA PRO A 98 6.17 5.78 16.31
C PRO A 98 6.44 7.28 16.50
N PRO A 99 5.39 8.09 16.78
CA PRO A 99 5.59 9.49 17.07
C PRO A 99 6.49 9.65 18.31
N LYS A 100 7.37 10.65 18.30
CA LYS A 100 8.17 11.08 19.45
C LYS A 100 7.82 12.53 19.76
N LEU A 101 8.13 13.02 20.96
CA LEU A 101 7.87 14.41 21.34
C LEU A 101 8.40 15.36 20.25
N GLY A 102 7.53 16.22 19.70
CA GLY A 102 7.88 17.16 18.62
C GLY A 102 8.16 16.52 17.24
N HIS A 103 7.97 15.21 17.06
CA HIS A 103 8.26 14.51 15.81
C HIS A 103 7.05 13.70 15.32
N PRO A 104 6.69 13.83 14.03
CA PRO A 104 5.58 13.08 13.46
C PRO A 104 5.90 11.58 13.42
N GLN A 105 4.83 10.80 13.36
CA GLN A 105 4.95 9.38 13.04
C GLN A 105 5.36 9.23 11.58
N LEU A 106 6.25 8.28 11.30
CA LEU A 106 6.69 8.00 9.94
C LEU A 106 6.26 6.60 9.50
N LEU A 107 5.93 6.49 8.22
CA LEU A 107 5.74 5.22 7.52
C LEU A 107 6.78 5.11 6.41
N LEU A 108 7.59 4.07 6.48
CA LEU A 108 8.56 3.68 5.47
C LEU A 108 8.02 2.49 4.69
N ILE A 109 7.88 2.65 3.38
CA ILE A 109 7.41 1.60 2.46
C ILE A 109 8.57 1.22 1.55
N LEU A 110 8.96 -0.04 1.58
CA LEU A 110 10.01 -0.58 0.74
C LEU A 110 9.42 -1.58 -0.24
N ALA A 111 9.94 -1.58 -1.48
CA ALA A 111 9.65 -2.60 -2.47
C ALA A 111 10.96 -3.28 -2.83
N LEU A 112 11.04 -4.59 -2.57
CA LEU A 112 12.17 -5.42 -2.94
C LEU A 112 11.79 -6.30 -4.13
N ASP A 113 12.68 -6.37 -5.11
CA ASP A 113 12.59 -7.29 -6.23
C ASP A 113 13.73 -8.32 -6.16
N LYS A 114 13.49 -9.47 -6.76
CA LYS A 114 14.51 -10.52 -6.88
C LYS A 114 15.03 -10.53 -8.31
N LYS A 115 16.31 -10.16 -8.50
CA LYS A 115 16.99 -10.15 -9.79
C LYS A 115 18.12 -11.17 -9.82
N ALA A 116 18.06 -12.08 -10.78
CA ALA A 116 19.05 -13.17 -10.92
C ALA A 116 19.31 -13.92 -9.60
N GLY A 117 18.25 -14.16 -8.82
CA GLY A 117 18.33 -14.87 -7.53
C GLY A 117 18.70 -13.99 -6.32
N ASN A 118 19.16 -12.76 -6.53
CA ASN A 118 19.53 -11.83 -5.47
C ASN A 118 18.42 -10.80 -5.22
N TRP A 119 18.24 -10.39 -3.96
CA TRP A 119 17.37 -9.28 -3.62
C TRP A 119 18.02 -7.95 -3.95
N GLU A 120 17.19 -7.03 -4.42
CA GLU A 120 17.53 -5.62 -4.62
C GLU A 120 16.38 -4.76 -4.07
N LEU A 121 16.72 -3.62 -3.48
CA LEU A 121 15.73 -2.63 -3.08
C LEU A 121 15.36 -1.80 -4.32
N HIS A 122 14.16 -1.99 -4.84
CA HIS A 122 13.69 -1.28 -6.02
C HIS A 122 13.24 0.15 -5.68
N LYS A 123 12.48 0.31 -4.59
CA LYS A 123 11.94 1.61 -4.15
C LYS A 123 11.93 1.70 -2.64
N ALA A 124 12.24 2.89 -2.13
CA ALA A 124 12.02 3.27 -0.75
C ALA A 124 11.23 4.57 -0.70
N ARG A 125 10.17 4.60 0.12
CA ARG A 125 9.29 5.75 0.22
C ARG A 125 8.94 6.08 1.65
N LEU A 126 9.01 7.36 1.98
CA LEU A 126 8.74 7.86 3.32
C LEU A 126 7.48 8.72 3.31
N SER A 127 6.61 8.50 4.29
CA SER A 127 5.38 9.27 4.51
C SER A 127 5.30 9.69 5.97
N TRP A 128 4.61 10.80 6.21
CA TRP A 128 4.44 11.43 7.51
C TRP A 128 2.97 11.39 7.93
N ARG A 129 2.73 11.16 9.21
CA ARG A 129 1.46 11.43 9.87
C ARG A 129 1.69 12.47 10.96
N CYS A 130 1.14 13.67 10.77
CA CYS A 130 1.45 14.85 11.58
C CYS A 130 0.66 14.88 12.89
N SER A 131 -0.61 14.50 12.84
CA SER A 131 -1.50 14.34 13.99
C SER A 131 -2.04 12.91 14.04
N LYS A 132 -2.58 12.49 15.20
CA LYS A 132 -3.13 11.12 15.35
C LYS A 132 -4.26 10.80 14.36
N ASP A 133 -5.06 11.81 14.03
CA ASP A 133 -6.23 11.70 13.16
C ASP A 133 -5.91 11.93 11.67
N ASP A 134 -4.66 12.28 11.35
CA ASP A 134 -4.23 12.49 9.96
C ASP A 134 -3.94 11.15 9.26
N PHE A 135 -4.05 11.15 7.93
CA PHE A 135 -3.53 10.05 7.11
C PHE A 135 -2.03 10.22 6.85
N PHE A 136 -1.35 9.10 6.55
CA PHE A 136 0.02 9.17 6.04
C PHE A 136 0.05 9.89 4.69
N SER A 137 0.89 10.90 4.59
CA SER A 137 1.05 11.74 3.42
C SER A 137 2.52 11.96 3.09
N THR A 138 2.81 12.33 1.84
CA THR A 138 4.15 12.76 1.41
C THR A 138 4.46 14.20 1.78
N LYS A 139 3.45 14.94 2.23
CA LYS A 139 3.62 16.30 2.70
C LYS A 139 4.36 16.24 4.02
N HIS A 140 5.51 16.93 4.08
CA HIS A 140 6.20 17.16 5.33
C HIS A 140 5.25 17.84 6.32
N CYS A 141 5.33 17.42 7.58
CA CYS A 141 4.64 18.12 8.64
C CYS A 141 5.22 19.51 8.76
N LYS A 142 4.34 20.52 8.85
CA LYS A 142 4.77 21.85 9.24
C LYS A 142 5.34 21.73 10.64
N THR A 143 6.63 22.04 10.80
CA THR A 143 7.18 22.31 12.12
C THR A 143 6.57 23.62 12.58
N ASN A 144 5.46 23.55 13.31
CA ASN A 144 5.20 24.60 14.27
C ASN A 144 6.31 24.42 15.29
N ALA A 145 7.30 25.34 15.29
CA ALA A 145 8.19 25.45 16.42
C ALA A 145 7.28 25.45 17.66
N ILE A 146 7.44 24.47 18.53
CA ILE A 146 6.86 24.56 19.86
C ILE A 146 7.56 25.77 20.45
N ASP A 147 6.84 26.88 20.48
CA ASP A 147 7.16 28.03 21.28
C ASP A 147 7.34 27.50 22.70
N SER A 148 8.58 27.34 23.11
CA SER A 148 8.97 27.04 24.47
C SER A 148 8.80 28.31 25.30
N THR A 149 7.55 28.67 25.53
CA THR A 149 7.01 29.66 26.47
C THR A 149 5.69 29.03 26.93
N GLU A 150 5.42 28.60 28.15
CA GLU A 150 5.73 28.96 29.56
C GLU A 150 5.12 27.80 30.41
N PRO A 151 5.15 27.76 31.77
CA PRO A 151 5.46 28.80 32.77
C PRO A 151 6.84 28.68 33.43
#